data_AF-A0A930E8F1-F1
#
_entry.id   AF-A0A930E8F1-F1
#
_cell.length_a   1.000
_cell.length_b   1.000
_cell.length_c   1.000
_cell.angle_alpha   90.00
_cell.angle_beta   90.00
_cell.angle_gamma   90.00
#
_symmetry.space_group_name_H-M   'P 1'
#
loop_
_entity.id
_entity.type
_entity.pdbx_description
1 polymer ?
#
loop_
_entity_poly.entity_id
_entity_poly.type
_entity_poly.pdbx_seq_one_letter_code
_entity_poly.pdbx_strand_id
1 'polypeptide(L)' 'MNIYLEEIAKAIVDMDEDNIIPLIDKALEAKVLPEEIYNDGLSKGMLDVTKLFENKEYFVSEVIVCADTLN' A
#
# COMPACT_ATOMS: atom_id res chain seq x y z
N MET A 1 1.41 -13.95 -8.78
CA MET A 1 0.90 -12.63 -8.34
C MET A 1 -0.10 -12.90 -7.24
N ASN A 2 0.19 -12.40 -6.05
CA ASN A 2 -0.64 -12.61 -4.87
C ASN A 2 -1.64 -11.44 -4.80
N ILE A 3 -2.92 -11.74 -4.99
CA ILE A 3 -3.98 -10.73 -5.12
C ILE A 3 -4.04 -9.80 -3.90
N TYR A 4 -3.75 -10.30 -2.70
CA TYR A 4 -3.77 -9.50 -1.49
C TYR A 4 -2.67 -8.43 -1.47
N LEU A 5 -1.48 -8.75 -2.01
CA LEU A 5 -0.37 -7.80 -2.06
C LEU A 5 -0.67 -6.65 -3.04
N GLU A 6 -1.32 -6.96 -4.16
CA GLU A 6 -1.76 -5.97 -5.13
C GLU A 6 -2.87 -5.08 -4.58
N GLU A 7 -3.83 -5.66 -3.87
CA GLU A 7 -4.91 -4.89 -3.23
C GLU A 7 -4.35 -3.97 -2.14
N ILE A 8 -3.38 -4.42 -1.33
CA ILE A 8 -2.72 -3.59 -0.33
C ILE A 8 -1.94 -2.44 -0.98
N ALA A 9 -1.14 -2.74 -2.01
CA ALA A 9 -0.38 -1.70 -2.72
C ALA A 9 -1.31 -0.67 -3.36
N LYS A 10 -2.44 -1.12 -3.92
CA LYS A 10 -3.46 -0.25 -4.50
C LYS A 10 -4.15 0.60 -3.44
N ALA A 11 -4.48 0.05 -2.28
CA ALA A 11 -5.10 0.80 -1.19
C ALA A 11 -4.22 1.97 -0.73
N ILE A 12 -2.89 1.79 -0.68
CA ILE A 12 -1.95 2.88 -0.39
C ILE A 12 -2.04 3.98 -1.45
N VAL A 13 -1.98 3.61 -2.74
CA VAL A 13 -2.05 4.57 -3.84
C VAL A 13 -3.39 5.30 -3.83
N ASP A 14 -4.50 4.59 -3.62
CA ASP A 14 -5.84 5.16 -3.61
C ASP A 14 -6.17 5.94 -2.31
N MET A 15 -5.22 6.04 -1.36
CA MET A 15 -5.40 6.67 -0.03
C MET A 15 -6.57 6.04 0.75
N ASP A 16 -6.77 4.73 0.58
CA ASP A 16 -7.87 3.96 1.18
C ASP A 16 -7.49 3.45 2.58
N GLU A 17 -7.33 4.40 3.52
CA GLU A 17 -6.99 4.14 4.92
C GLU A 17 -7.94 3.15 5.60
N ASP A 18 -9.24 3.22 5.26
CA ASP A 18 -10.28 2.39 5.86
C ASP A 18 -10.11 0.90 5.53
N ASN A 19 -9.53 0.56 4.36
CA ASN A 19 -9.41 -0.82 3.89
C ASN A 19 -8.00 -1.43 4.05
N ILE A 20 -6.97 -0.65 4.39
CA ILE A 20 -5.60 -1.16 4.58
C ILE A 20 -5.56 -2.29 5.62
N ILE A 21 -6.07 -2.06 6.83
CA ILE A 21 -6.04 -3.05 7.92
C ILE A 21 -6.85 -4.32 7.56
N PRO A 22 -8.12 -4.21 7.09
CA PRO A 22 -8.86 -5.38 6.62
C PRO A 22 -8.16 -6.19 5.53
N LEU A 23 -7.41 -5.54 4.62
CA LEU A 23 -6.67 -6.23 3.56
C LEU A 23 -5.45 -6.98 4.10
N ILE A 24 -4.73 -6.38 5.06
CA ILE A 24 -3.62 -7.03 5.76
C ILE A 24 -4.14 -8.26 6.52
N ASP A 25 -5.24 -8.13 7.25
CA ASP A 25 -5.84 -9.24 8.00
C ASP A 25 -6.23 -10.39 7.06
N LYS A 26 -6.86 -10.10 5.92
CA LYS A 26 -7.18 -11.10 4.89
C LYS A 26 -5.92 -11.77 4.33
N ALA A 27 -4.84 -11.02 4.11
CA ALA A 27 -3.57 -11.56 3.65
C ALA A 27 -2.97 -12.52 4.69
N LEU A 28 -3.01 -12.16 5.96
CA LEU A 28 -2.54 -13.02 7.06
C LEU A 28 -3.38 -14.29 7.19
N GLU A 29 -4.72 -14.18 7.10
CA GLU A 29 -5.64 -15.33 7.09
C GLU A 29 -5.38 -16.27 5.90
N ALA A 30 -5.01 -15.70 4.74
CA ALA A 30 -4.60 -16.43 3.55
C ALA A 30 -3.18 -17.02 3.64
N LYS A 31 -2.51 -16.90 4.79
CA LYS A 31 -1.15 -17.38 5.06
C LYS A 31 -0.07 -16.73 4.20
N VAL A 32 -0.30 -15.50 3.76
CA VAL A 32 0.75 -14.68 3.15
C VAL A 32 1.75 -14.31 4.24
N LEU A 33 3.05 -14.39 3.94
CA LEU A 33 4.06 -14.09 4.95
C LEU A 33 4.01 -12.60 5.31
N PRO A 34 4.13 -12.23 6.59
CA PRO A 34 4.18 -10.82 7.00
C PRO A 34 5.28 -10.03 6.28
N GLU A 35 6.42 -10.66 6.00
CA GLU A 35 7.51 -10.07 5.22
C GLU A 35 7.10 -9.76 3.78
N GLU A 36 6.34 -10.65 3.13
CA GLU A 36 5.80 -10.42 1.78
C GLU A 36 4.76 -9.29 1.80
N ILE A 37 3.89 -9.24 2.81
CA ILE A 37 2.91 -8.15 2.98
C ILE A 37 3.63 -6.80 3.08
N TYR A 38 4.69 -6.74 3.87
CA TYR A 38 5.45 -5.51 4.07
C TYR A 38 6.26 -5.09 2.83
N ASN A 39 6.99 -6.01 2.22
CA ASN A 39 7.88 -5.70 1.10
C ASN A 39 7.11 -5.52 -0.23
N ASP A 40 6.20 -6.45 -0.53
CA ASP A 40 5.56 -6.54 -1.84
C ASP A 40 4.14 -5.94 -1.86
N GLY A 41 3.55 -5.67 -0.69
CA GLY A 41 2.31 -4.90 -0.55
C GLY A 41 2.60 -3.46 -0.18
N LEU A 42 3.01 -3.22 1.07
CA LEU A 42 3.14 -1.86 1.63
C LEU A 42 4.27 -1.06 0.97
N SER A 43 5.49 -1.59 0.96
CA SER A 43 6.66 -0.89 0.41
C SER A 43 6.51 -0.69 -1.10
N LYS A 44 5.92 -1.67 -1.81
CA LYS A 44 5.61 -1.55 -3.23
C LYS A 44 4.59 -0.44 -3.49
N GLY A 45 3.52 -0.34 -2.71
CA GLY A 45 2.54 0.75 -2.81
C GLY A 45 3.21 2.13 -2.67
N MET A 46 4.12 2.29 -1.69
CA MET A 46 4.86 3.54 -1.53
C MET A 46 5.83 3.86 -2.67
N LEU A 47 6.46 2.84 -3.27
CA LEU A 47 7.26 3.04 -4.48
C LEU A 47 6.40 3.57 -5.63
N ASP A 48 5.16 3.08 -5.76
CA ASP A 48 4.24 3.55 -6.80
C ASP A 48 3.74 4.98 -6.51
N VAL A 49 3.44 5.32 -5.26
CA VAL A 49 3.17 6.71 -4.82
C VAL A 49 4.34 7.65 -5.16
N THR A 50 5.58 7.20 -4.93
CA THR A 50 6.78 7.99 -5.25
C THR A 50 6.89 8.26 -6.75
N LYS A 51 6.58 7.27 -7.60
CA LYS A 51 6.54 7.46 -9.06
C LYS A 51 5.47 8.47 -9.48
N LEU A 52 4.30 8.44 -8.85
CA LEU A 52 3.22 9.42 -9.11
C LEU A 52 3.67 10.83 -8.74
N PHE A 53 4.41 10.98 -7.64
CA PHE A 53 5.02 12.25 -7.25
C PHE A 53 6.08 12.71 -8.26
N GLU A 54 7.01 11.83 -8.68
CA GLU A 54 8.02 12.13 -9.69
C GLU A 54 7.41 12.54 -11.04
N ASN A 55 6.29 11.92 -11.41
CA ASN A 55 5.52 12.24 -12.61
C ASN A 55 4.66 13.51 -12.47
N LYS A 56 4.70 14.19 -11.31
CA LYS A 56 3.88 15.38 -10.98
C LYS A 56 2.38 15.11 -11.00
N GLU A 57 1.98 13.86 -10.79
CA GLU A 57 0.58 13.47 -10.63
C GLU A 57 0.13 13.68 -9.18
N TYR A 58 1.04 13.47 -8.21
CA TYR A 58 0.81 13.71 -6.77
C TYR A 58 1.62 14.91 -6.27
N PHE A 59 1.13 15.56 -5.22
CA PHE A 59 1.91 16.53 -4.45
C PHE A 59 2.42 15.91 -3.15
N VAL A 60 3.21 16.69 -2.42
CA VAL A 60 3.77 16.28 -1.13
C VAL A 60 2.68 15.93 -0.12
N SER A 61 1.53 16.59 -0.17
CA SER A 61 0.37 16.31 0.68
C SER A 61 -0.13 14.87 0.53
N GLU A 62 -0.29 14.40 -0.70
CA GLU A 62 -0.77 13.06 -1.01
C GLU A 62 0.26 12.02 -0.58
N VAL A 63 1.55 12.28 -0.77
CA VAL A 63 2.63 11.41 -0.28
C VAL A 63 2.59 11.27 1.25
N ILE A 64 2.28 12.35 1.98
CA ILE A 64 2.14 12.32 3.45
C ILE A 64 0.94 11.45 3.86
N VAL A 65 -0.22 11.61 3.20
CA VAL A 65 -1.41 10.78 3.47
C VAL A 65 -1.11 9.31 3.21
N CYS A 66 -0.49 8.98 2.08
CA CYS A 66 -0.08 7.60 1.81
C CYS A 66 0.91 7.06 2.85
N ALA A 67 1.84 7.88 3.34
CA ALA A 67 2.76 7.46 4.39
C ALA A 67 2.06 7.21 5.73
N ASP A 68 1.00 7.96 6.04
CA ASP A 68 0.21 7.75 7.26
C ASP A 68 -0.54 6.41 7.26
N THR A 69 -0.85 5.85 6.08
CA THR A 69 -1.43 4.48 5.95
C THR A 69 -0.51 3.36 6.46
N LEU A 70 0.77 3.66 6.73
CA LEU A 70 1.76 2.71 7.25
C LEU A 70 1.88 2.71 8.78
N ASN A 71 1.17 3.60 9.49
CA ASN A 71 1.16 3.67 10.96
C ASN A 71 0.17 2.68 11.58
#